data_AF-A0A8E0I6I7-F1
#
_entry.id   AF-A0A8E0I6I7-F1
#
_cell.length_a   1.000
_cell.length_b   1.000
_cell.length_c   1.000
_cell.angle_alpha   90.00
_cell.angle_beta   90.00
_cell.angle_gamma   90.00
#
_symmetry.space_group_name_H-M   'P 1'
#
loop_
_entity.id
_entity.type
_entity.pdbx_description
1 polymer ?
#
loop_
_entity_poly.entity_id
_entity_poly.type
_entity_poly.pdbx_seq_one_letter_code
_entity_poly.pdbx_strand_id
1 'polypeptide(L)'
;MLYPESTWARFEQEFPIPEKYRKYYEYKNWHIEPKSSDLSQFEQDHPFAFMLMPEDMQHKLYLWTKGLAKRKTINSEYTSYGIKHLFTDLPGGLYITNGMMKGALLAAGFEIADYKELNWHANISGRSIKEQIKLAPHIS
;
A
#
# COMPACT_ATOMS: atom_id res chain seq x y z
N MET A 1 6.44 17.35 7.17
CA MET A 1 7.65 16.58 6.80
C MET A 1 7.23 15.12 6.70
N LEU A 2 6.65 14.70 5.57
CA LEU A 2 5.74 13.55 5.58
C LEU A 2 6.40 12.19 5.45
N TYR A 3 7.63 12.11 4.97
CA TYR A 3 8.40 10.87 4.93
C TYR A 3 9.88 11.20 5.16
N PRO A 4 10.65 10.37 5.88
CA PRO A 4 12.10 10.54 5.90
C PRO A 4 12.62 10.36 4.47
N GLU A 5 13.57 11.18 4.03
CA GLU A 5 14.18 11.10 2.69
C GLU A 5 14.62 9.66 2.34
N SER A 6 15.01 8.87 3.34
CA SER A 6 15.40 7.47 3.18
C SER A 6 14.30 6.54 2.68
N THR A 7 13.02 6.85 2.94
CA THR A 7 11.90 6.01 2.46
C THR A 7 11.60 6.32 1.00
N TRP A 8 11.68 7.60 0.61
CA TRP A 8 11.50 8.07 -0.75
C TRP A 8 12.62 7.60 -1.68
N ALA A 9 13.88 7.87 -1.31
CA ALA A 9 15.05 7.50 -2.10
C ALA A 9 15.16 5.97 -2.28
N ARG A 10 14.77 5.19 -1.26
CA ARG A 10 14.74 3.73 -1.34
C ARG A 10 13.60 3.22 -2.22
N PHE A 11 12.43 3.85 -2.17
CA PHE A 11 11.31 3.51 -3.06
C PHE A 11 11.65 3.80 -4.53
N GLU A 12 12.30 4.93 -4.82
CA GLU A 12 12.78 5.25 -6.17
C GLU A 12 13.92 4.33 -6.66
N GLN A 13 14.82 3.88 -5.76
CA GLN A 13 15.88 2.93 -6.11
C GLN A 13 15.37 1.50 -6.32
N GLU A 14 14.48 1.00 -5.45
CA GLU A 14 14.01 -0.39 -5.48
C GLU A 14 12.81 -0.59 -6.43
N PHE A 15 12.02 0.47 -6.68
CA PHE A 15 10.87 0.45 -7.58
C PHE A 15 10.88 1.67 -8.51
N PRO A 16 11.90 1.82 -9.38
CA PRO A 16 11.98 2.95 -10.30
C PRO A 16 10.69 3.01 -11.10
N ILE A 17 10.05 4.18 -11.15
CA ILE A 17 8.87 4.41 -11.99
C ILE A 17 9.23 3.94 -13.39
N PRO A 18 8.63 2.86 -13.91
CA PRO A 18 8.97 2.35 -15.22
C PRO A 18 8.88 3.48 -16.26
N GLU A 19 9.87 3.62 -17.14
CA GLU A 19 9.94 4.73 -18.12
C GLU A 19 8.63 4.90 -18.89
N LYS A 20 7.99 3.79 -19.25
CA LYS A 20 6.67 3.72 -19.91
C LYS A 20 5.54 4.44 -19.15
N TYR A 21 5.73 4.68 -17.85
CA TYR A 21 4.77 5.31 -16.96
C TYR A 21 5.09 6.76 -16.62
N ARG A 22 6.30 7.26 -16.91
CA ARG A 22 6.66 8.68 -16.71
C ARG A 22 5.78 9.65 -17.47
N LYS A 23 5.18 9.23 -18.59
CA LYS A 23 4.23 10.07 -19.35
C LYS A 23 2.93 10.39 -18.61
N TYR A 24 2.58 9.61 -17.58
CA TYR A 24 1.35 9.79 -16.81
C TYR A 24 1.53 10.67 -15.58
N TYR A 25 2.76 11.10 -15.26
CA TYR A 25 3.04 11.86 -14.04
C TYR A 25 4.11 12.93 -14.22
N GLU A 26 4.10 13.94 -13.36
CA GLU A 26 5.23 14.87 -13.18
C GLU A 26 5.58 14.99 -11.71
N TYR A 27 6.87 15.17 -11.48
CA TYR A 27 7.36 15.62 -10.19
C TYR A 27 7.13 17.14 -10.08
N LYS A 28 6.31 17.55 -9.12
CA LYS A 28 6.15 18.95 -8.72
C LYS A 28 6.40 19.09 -7.23
N ASN A 29 7.35 19.96 -6.85
CA ASN A 29 7.61 20.30 -5.45
C ASN A 29 7.76 19.06 -4.52
N TRP A 30 8.45 18.01 -4.97
CA TRP A 30 8.64 16.73 -4.25
C TRP A 30 7.39 15.82 -4.16
N HIS A 31 6.34 16.13 -4.92
CA HIS A 31 5.14 15.32 -5.06
C HIS A 31 5.02 14.80 -6.50
N ILE A 32 4.35 13.66 -6.66
CA ILE A 32 3.98 13.11 -7.96
C ILE A 32 2.55 13.55 -8.25
N GLU A 33 2.35 14.31 -9.32
CA GLU A 33 1.02 14.68 -9.81
C GLU A 33 0.67 13.85 -11.05
N PRO A 34 -0.56 13.31 -11.15
CA PRO A 34 -1.02 12.68 -12.37
C PRO A 34 -1.23 13.71 -13.49
N LYS A 35 -0.63 13.44 -14.66
CA LYS A 35 -0.83 14.17 -15.92
C LYS A 35 -2.07 13.73 -16.70
N SER A 36 -2.60 12.56 -16.39
CA SER A 36 -3.77 11.96 -17.04
C SER A 36 -4.91 11.83 -16.03
N SER A 37 -6.14 12.13 -16.45
CA SER A 37 -7.36 11.82 -15.70
C SER A 37 -7.75 10.34 -15.78
N ASP A 38 -7.20 9.59 -16.74
CA ASP A 38 -7.39 8.14 -16.86
C ASP A 38 -6.17 7.42 -16.29
N LEU A 39 -6.31 6.94 -15.05
CA LEU A 39 -5.34 6.16 -14.29
C LEU A 39 -5.83 4.72 -14.06
N SER A 40 -6.93 4.33 -14.71
CA SER A 40 -7.67 3.09 -14.48
C SER A 40 -6.79 1.82 -14.56
N GLN A 41 -5.77 1.84 -15.42
CA GLN A 41 -4.82 0.72 -15.59
C GLN A 41 -3.89 0.49 -14.38
N PHE A 42 -3.75 1.49 -13.50
CA PHE A 42 -2.88 1.42 -12.32
C PHE A 42 -3.67 1.22 -11.05
N GLU A 43 -4.88 1.76 -11.00
CA GLU A 43 -5.66 1.88 -9.78
C GLU A 43 -5.91 0.52 -9.14
N GLN A 44 -6.21 -0.54 -9.88
CA GLN A 44 -6.69 -1.77 -9.24
C GLN A 44 -5.61 -2.58 -8.50
N ASP A 45 -4.46 -2.88 -9.13
CA ASP A 45 -3.50 -3.87 -8.62
C ASP A 45 -2.03 -3.44 -8.62
N HIS A 46 -1.70 -2.29 -9.21
CA HIS A 46 -0.31 -1.83 -9.27
C HIS A 46 0.06 -1.06 -7.99
N PRO A 47 1.20 -1.36 -7.32
CA PRO A 47 1.58 -0.73 -6.05
C PRO A 47 1.69 0.81 -6.12
N PHE A 48 1.99 1.33 -7.31
CA PHE A 48 2.06 2.77 -7.57
C PHE A 48 0.72 3.50 -7.37
N ALA A 49 -0.43 2.80 -7.36
CA ALA A 49 -1.72 3.40 -7.04
C ALA A 49 -1.71 4.10 -5.66
N PHE A 50 -0.91 3.61 -4.72
CA PHE A 50 -0.70 4.24 -3.41
C PHE A 50 -0.13 5.67 -3.52
N MET A 51 0.75 5.91 -4.49
CA MET A 51 1.39 7.22 -4.70
C MET A 51 0.45 8.26 -5.32
N LEU A 52 -0.66 7.80 -5.90
CA LEU A 52 -1.64 8.62 -6.59
C LEU A 52 -2.84 8.99 -5.70
N MET A 53 -2.87 8.47 -4.48
CA MET A 53 -3.90 8.79 -3.51
C MET A 53 -3.80 10.26 -3.06
N PRO A 54 -4.92 10.92 -2.74
CA PRO A 54 -4.91 12.15 -1.97
C PRO A 54 -4.07 12.01 -0.69
N GLU A 55 -3.34 13.06 -0.31
CA GLU A 55 -2.34 13.04 0.75
C GLU A 55 -2.90 12.56 2.11
N ASP A 56 -4.11 12.98 2.45
CA ASP A 56 -4.80 12.59 3.68
C ASP A 56 -5.17 11.10 3.70
N MET A 57 -5.68 10.57 2.59
CA MET A 57 -6.01 9.15 2.41
C MET A 57 -4.73 8.29 2.42
N GLN A 58 -3.70 8.74 1.71
CA GLN A 58 -2.39 8.08 1.64
C GLN A 58 -1.76 7.98 3.03
N HIS A 59 -1.73 9.11 3.77
CA HIS A 59 -1.14 9.17 5.10
C HIS A 59 -1.91 8.29 6.09
N LYS A 60 -3.25 8.29 6.03
CA LYS A 60 -4.09 7.43 6.87
C LYS A 60 -3.84 5.94 6.63
N LEU A 61 -3.81 5.52 5.35
CA LEU A 61 -3.51 4.14 4.98
C LEU A 61 -2.10 3.75 5.44
N TYR A 62 -1.10 4.60 5.21
CA TYR A 62 0.27 4.38 5.66
C TYR A 62 0.37 4.17 7.17
N LEU A 63 -0.21 5.07 7.97
CA LEU A 63 -0.15 5.00 9.42
C LEU A 63 -0.79 3.72 9.95
N TRP A 64 -1.94 3.34 9.39
CA TRP A 64 -2.58 2.07 9.74
C TRP A 64 -1.69 0.87 9.41
N THR A 65 -1.19 0.80 8.17
CA THR A 65 -0.32 -0.31 7.72
C THR A 65 0.97 -0.38 8.53
N LYS A 66 1.58 0.76 8.86
CA LYS A 66 2.79 0.87 9.70
C LYS A 66 2.55 0.40 11.13
N GLY A 67 1.33 0.54 11.65
CA GLY A 67 0.95 0.06 12.98
C GLY A 67 0.86 -1.47 13.07
N LEU A 68 0.80 -2.18 11.95
CA LEU A 68 0.77 -3.64 11.93
C LEU A 68 2.15 -4.21 12.30
N ALA A 69 2.17 -5.29 13.08
CA ALA A 69 3.42 -5.88 13.54
C ALA A 69 4.05 -6.73 12.42
N LYS A 70 5.38 -6.65 12.30
CA LYS A 70 6.19 -7.51 11.41
C LYS A 70 6.59 -8.81 12.12
N ARG A 71 6.89 -9.84 11.33
CA ARG A 71 7.55 -11.07 11.79
C ARG A 71 8.73 -11.40 10.87
N LYS A 72 9.57 -12.36 11.26
CA LYS A 72 10.81 -12.71 10.52
C LYS A 72 10.59 -13.50 9.23
N THR A 73 9.41 -14.08 9.03
CA THR A 73 9.10 -14.96 7.89
C THR A 73 7.85 -14.49 7.16
N ILE A 74 7.76 -14.78 5.86
CA ILE A 74 6.54 -14.53 5.08
C ILE A 74 5.34 -15.22 5.73
N ASN A 75 4.21 -14.52 5.79
CA ASN A 75 2.94 -15.06 6.23
C ASN A 75 2.04 -15.33 5.01
N SER A 76 1.77 -16.61 4.75
CA SER A 76 0.92 -17.05 3.64
C SER A 76 -0.58 -17.06 3.96
N GLU A 77 -0.98 -16.77 5.20
CA GLU A 77 -2.41 -16.77 5.59
C GLU A 77 -3.17 -15.54 5.09
N TYR A 78 -2.47 -14.41 4.95
CA TYR A 78 -3.09 -13.13 4.61
C TYR A 78 -2.49 -12.57 3.32
N THR A 79 -3.35 -12.22 2.38
CA THR A 79 -2.98 -11.56 1.11
C THR A 79 -3.22 -10.07 1.18
N SER A 80 -2.57 -9.29 0.32
CA SER A 80 -2.87 -7.87 0.11
C SER A 80 -4.35 -7.62 -0.17
N TYR A 81 -5.02 -8.54 -0.89
CA TYR A 81 -6.45 -8.46 -1.17
C TYR A 81 -7.31 -8.62 0.10
N GLY A 82 -7.00 -9.60 0.95
CA GLY A 82 -7.70 -9.75 2.23
C GLY A 82 -7.45 -8.58 3.17
N ILE A 83 -6.21 -8.09 3.23
CA ILE A 83 -5.81 -6.97 4.09
C ILE A 83 -6.48 -5.67 3.65
N LYS A 84 -6.67 -5.42 2.33
CA LYS A 84 -7.36 -4.22 1.87
C LYS A 84 -8.84 -4.18 2.30
N HIS A 85 -9.51 -5.33 2.33
CA HIS A 85 -10.90 -5.43 2.78
C HIS A 85 -10.97 -5.20 4.28
N LEU A 86 -10.06 -5.82 5.04
CA LEU A 86 -9.94 -5.57 6.47
C LEU A 86 -9.80 -4.08 6.80
N PHE A 87 -8.93 -3.35 6.10
CA PHE A 87 -8.82 -1.90 6.28
C PHE A 87 -10.11 -1.15 5.91
N THR A 88 -10.73 -1.52 4.79
CA THR A 88 -11.97 -0.89 4.29
C THR A 88 -13.12 -1.07 5.28
N ASP A 89 -13.21 -2.23 5.93
CA ASP A 89 -14.30 -2.62 6.83
C ASP A 89 -14.14 -2.12 8.27
N LEU A 90 -12.98 -1.55 8.63
CA LEU A 90 -12.78 -0.98 9.96
C LEU A 90 -13.64 0.26 10.19
N PRO A 91 -14.02 0.56 11.44
CA PRO A 91 -14.59 1.85 11.79
C PRO A 91 -13.64 3.00 11.40
N GLY A 92 -14.09 3.86 10.49
CA GLY A 92 -13.24 4.90 9.92
C GLY A 92 -12.25 4.38 8.88
N GLY A 93 -12.42 3.17 8.34
CA GLY A 93 -11.79 2.74 7.10
C GLY A 93 -12.21 3.58 5.89
N LEU A 94 -11.57 3.36 4.75
CA LEU A 94 -11.98 3.95 3.48
C LEU A 94 -11.75 2.93 2.36
N TYR A 95 -12.52 3.06 1.28
CA TYR A 95 -12.39 2.17 0.12
C TYR A 95 -11.03 2.36 -0.54
N ILE A 96 -10.29 1.26 -0.71
CA ILE A 96 -9.01 1.23 -1.43
C ILE A 96 -8.94 0.05 -2.38
N THR A 97 -8.06 0.17 -3.35
CA THR A 97 -7.74 -0.91 -4.28
C THR A 97 -6.66 -1.84 -3.73
N ASN A 98 -6.42 -2.96 -4.41
CA ASN A 98 -5.37 -3.90 -4.01
C ASN A 98 -3.98 -3.29 -4.27
N GLY A 99 -3.83 -2.53 -5.36
CA GLY A 99 -2.64 -1.75 -5.68
C GLY A 99 -2.27 -0.76 -4.58
N MET A 100 -3.24 -0.01 -4.05
CA MET A 100 -3.00 0.92 -2.95
C MET A 100 -2.49 0.21 -1.69
N MET A 101 -3.07 -0.94 -1.33
CA MET A 101 -2.59 -1.74 -0.19
C MET A 101 -1.17 -2.28 -0.43
N LYS A 102 -0.86 -2.76 -1.64
CA LYS A 102 0.50 -3.20 -1.99
C LYS A 102 1.52 -2.10 -1.82
N GLY A 103 1.23 -0.88 -2.30
CA GLY A 103 2.11 0.27 -2.11
C GLY A 103 2.28 0.65 -0.64
N ALA A 104 1.21 0.59 0.15
CA ALA A 104 1.28 0.84 1.60
C ALA A 104 2.16 -0.17 2.35
N LEU A 105 2.09 -1.46 1.99
CA LEU A 105 2.94 -2.52 2.55
C LEU A 105 4.42 -2.24 2.29
N LEU A 106 4.77 -1.80 1.07
CA LEU A 106 6.14 -1.39 0.73
C LEU A 106 6.56 -0.15 1.51
N ALA A 107 5.72 0.88 1.56
CA ALA A 107 6.02 2.12 2.29
C ALA A 107 6.22 1.89 3.79
N ALA A 108 5.48 0.95 4.39
CA ALA A 108 5.65 0.52 5.77
C ALA A 108 6.85 -0.43 5.97
N GLY A 109 7.52 -0.84 4.90
CA GLY A 109 8.74 -1.65 4.89
C GLY A 109 8.53 -3.14 5.17
N PHE A 110 7.38 -3.70 4.79
CA PHE A 110 7.17 -5.14 4.82
C PHE A 110 7.94 -5.81 3.67
N GLU A 111 8.41 -7.03 3.90
CA GLU A 111 9.03 -7.87 2.87
C GLU A 111 7.93 -8.63 2.14
N ILE A 112 8.03 -8.72 0.81
CA ILE A 112 7.04 -9.37 -0.06
C ILE A 112 7.60 -10.69 -0.58
N ALA A 113 6.75 -11.71 -0.64
CA ALA A 113 7.12 -13.05 -1.08
C ALA A 113 7.43 -13.12 -2.58
N ASP A 114 6.50 -12.65 -3.42
CA ASP A 114 6.65 -12.56 -4.87
C ASP A 114 5.90 -11.33 -5.41
N TYR A 115 6.67 -10.42 -6.02
CA TYR A 115 6.16 -9.18 -6.60
C TYR A 115 5.33 -9.38 -7.87
N LYS A 116 5.42 -10.56 -8.51
CA LYS A 116 4.67 -10.90 -9.73
C LYS A 116 3.26 -11.39 -9.45
N GLU A 117 2.96 -11.76 -8.20
CA GLU A 117 1.63 -12.24 -7.83
C GLU A 117 0.58 -11.12 -7.87
N LEU A 118 -0.66 -11.49 -8.19
CA LEU A 118 -1.79 -10.59 -8.11
C LEU A 118 -2.11 -10.20 -6.66
N ASN A 119 -1.99 -11.14 -5.73
CA ASN A 119 -2.33 -10.98 -4.33
C ASN A 119 -1.08 -11.25 -3.48
N TRP A 120 -0.46 -10.20 -2.94
CA TRP A 120 0.84 -10.33 -2.31
C TRP A 120 0.75 -10.89 -0.89
N HIS A 121 1.69 -11.77 -0.56
CA HIS A 121 1.98 -12.17 0.80
C HIS A 121 3.17 -11.40 1.35
N ALA A 122 3.10 -11.05 2.63
CA ALA A 122 4.11 -10.24 3.30
C ALA A 122 4.55 -10.84 4.64
N ASN A 123 5.68 -10.38 5.19
CA ASN A 123 6.15 -10.76 6.53
C ASN A 123 5.34 -10.13 7.69
N ILE A 124 4.02 -10.13 7.57
CA ILE A 124 3.09 -9.55 8.54
C ILE A 124 2.73 -10.54 9.64
N SER A 125 2.62 -10.04 10.88
CA SER A 125 2.16 -10.82 12.01
C SER A 125 0.68 -11.14 11.90
N GLY A 126 0.34 -12.43 11.86
CA GLY A 126 -1.06 -12.87 11.91
C GLY A 126 -1.77 -12.44 13.19
N ARG A 127 -1.03 -12.23 14.29
CA ARG A 127 -1.61 -11.73 15.55
C ARG A 127 -2.15 -10.31 15.39
N SER A 128 -1.39 -9.39 14.81
CA SER A 128 -1.86 -8.01 14.61
C SER A 128 -3.02 -7.95 13.63
N ILE A 129 -3.05 -8.82 12.62
CA ILE A 129 -4.22 -8.93 11.73
C ILE A 129 -5.47 -9.39 12.50
N LYS A 130 -5.35 -10.44 13.33
CA LYS A 130 -6.48 -10.92 14.16
C LYS A 130 -6.98 -9.87 15.14
N GLU A 131 -6.10 -9.02 15.65
CA GLU A 131 -6.49 -7.88 16.49
C GLU A 131 -7.30 -6.84 15.71
N GLN A 132 -6.92 -6.54 14.46
CA GLN A 132 -7.73 -5.69 13.58
C GLN A 132 -9.08 -6.32 13.22
N ILE A 133 -9.14 -7.63 12.93
CA ILE A 133 -10.39 -8.34 12.60
C ILE A 133 -11.42 -8.20 13.72
N LYS A 134 -11.00 -8.27 14.99
CA LYS A 134 -11.89 -8.08 16.15
C LYS A 134 -12.50 -6.69 16.23
N LEU A 135 -11.88 -5.69 15.60
CA LEU A 135 -12.37 -4.31 15.53
C LEU A 135 -13.27 -4.08 14.32
N ALA A 136 -13.28 -4.98 13.34
CA ALA A 136 -14.11 -4.89 12.14
C ALA A 136 -15.51 -5.49 12.43
N PRO A 137 -16.60 -4.69 12.41
CA PRO A 137 -17.93 -5.11 12.85
C PRO A 137 -18.60 -6.20 11.99
N HIS A 138 -18.02 -6.57 10.84
CA HIS A 138 -18.67 -7.43 9.83
C HIS A 138 -17.84 -8.63 9.36
N ILE A 139 -16.69 -8.92 9.98
CA ILE A 139 -15.88 -10.10 9.64
C ILE A 139 -16.15 -11.18 10.70
N SER A 140 -17.20 -11.97 10.48
CA SER A 140 -17.60 -13.13 11.29
C SER A 140 -17.12 -14.44 10.70
#